data_AF-A0A0D1YRU7-F1
#
_entry.id   AF-A0A0D1YRU7-F1
#
_cell.length_a   1.000
_cell.length_b   1.000
_cell.length_c   1.000
_cell.angle_alpha   90.00
_cell.angle_beta   90.00
_cell.angle_gamma   90.00
#
_symmetry.space_group_name_H-M   'P 1'
#
loop_
_entity.id
_entity.type
_entity.pdbx_description
1 polymer ?
#
loop_
_entity_poly.entity_id
_entity_poly.type
_entity_poly.pdbx_seq_one_letter_code
_entity_poly.pdbx_strand_id
1 'polypeptide(L)'
;MELGLCLPRPLQPHAQATVRHRPQRQPPPRSDQFEQIQRIEAASANSIDGFAFFATSVLFALVTGVPKQSLIGACTTYTIARIVYGAVYVFISHDVYSQLRGISFWVGNASCLYLLWKGGRGGY
;
A
#
# COMPACT_ATOMS: atom_id res chain seq x y z
N MET A 1 76.17 -16.07 -30.58
CA MET A 1 76.33 -15.06 -29.51
C MET A 1 75.29 -13.98 -29.78
N GLU A 2 74.20 -13.80 -29.06
CA GLU A 2 73.83 -14.18 -27.69
C GLU A 2 72.34 -14.58 -27.62
N LEU A 3 72.01 -15.49 -26.70
CA LEU A 3 70.65 -15.78 -26.27
C LEU A 3 70.10 -14.61 -25.45
N GLY A 4 69.10 -13.90 -26.00
CA GLY A 4 68.31 -12.90 -25.27
C GLY A 4 66.90 -13.41 -25.00
N LEU A 5 66.73 -14.06 -23.85
CA LEU A 5 65.48 -14.58 -23.30
C LEU A 5 64.47 -13.43 -23.04
N CYS A 6 63.54 -13.18 -23.97
CA CYS A 6 62.43 -12.24 -23.76
C CYS A 6 61.18 -13.01 -23.32
N LEU A 7 60.93 -12.98 -22.02
CA LEU A 7 59.78 -13.53 -21.29
C LEU A 7 58.42 -13.16 -21.95
N PRO A 8 57.41 -14.05 -21.97
CA PRO A 8 56.06 -13.68 -22.39
C PRO A 8 55.46 -12.66 -21.42
N ARG A 9 54.92 -11.55 -21.96
CA ARG A 9 54.15 -10.56 -21.18
C ARG A 9 52.94 -11.24 -20.52
N PRO A 10 52.68 -11.01 -19.22
CA PRO A 10 51.43 -11.45 -18.61
C PRO A 10 50.24 -10.71 -19.26
N LEU A 11 49.19 -11.47 -19.55
CA LEU A 11 47.89 -10.98 -20.01
C LEU A 11 47.43 -9.85 -19.08
N GLN A 12 47.29 -8.64 -19.60
CA GLN A 12 46.69 -7.52 -18.87
C GLN A 12 45.27 -7.94 -18.46
N PRO A 13 44.90 -7.90 -17.16
CA PRO A 13 43.53 -8.14 -16.76
C PRO A 13 42.68 -7.04 -17.36
N HIS A 14 41.58 -7.44 -18.00
CA HIS A 14 40.58 -6.55 -18.59
C HIS A 14 40.37 -5.34 -17.68
N ALA A 15 40.84 -4.17 -18.15
CA ALA A 15 40.48 -2.90 -17.58
C ALA A 15 38.95 -2.80 -17.71
N GLN A 16 38.24 -3.20 -16.65
CA GLN A 16 36.82 -2.94 -16.53
C GLN A 16 36.69 -1.43 -16.55
N ALA A 17 36.27 -0.90 -17.70
CA ALA A 17 35.75 0.45 -17.79
C ALA A 17 34.60 0.50 -16.79
N THR A 18 34.85 1.06 -15.61
CA THR A 18 33.82 1.36 -14.63
C THR A 18 32.87 2.32 -15.32
N VAL A 19 31.76 1.80 -15.83
CA VAL A 19 30.65 2.59 -16.33
C VAL A 19 30.16 3.38 -15.13
N ARG A 20 30.69 4.58 -14.96
CA ARG A 20 30.25 5.54 -13.96
C ARG A 20 28.84 5.92 -14.40
N HIS A 21 27.83 5.24 -13.87
CA HIS A 21 26.45 5.64 -14.02
C HIS A 21 26.38 7.10 -13.58
N ARG A 22 26.27 8.03 -14.54
CA ARG A 22 25.90 9.40 -14.21
C ARG A 22 24.57 9.26 -13.46
N PRO A 23 24.42 9.84 -12.26
CA PRO A 23 23.10 9.97 -11.69
C PRO A 23 22.27 10.73 -12.73
N GLN A 24 21.32 10.04 -13.34
CA GLN A 24 20.32 10.67 -14.20
C GLN A 24 19.68 11.75 -13.32
N ARG A 25 19.96 13.02 -13.62
CA ARG A 25 19.18 14.11 -13.02
C ARG A 25 17.81 13.98 -13.65
N GLN A 26 16.87 13.40 -12.92
CA GLN A 26 15.47 13.43 -13.30
C GLN A 26 15.12 14.91 -13.61
N PRO A 27 14.59 15.24 -14.80
CA PRO A 27 14.08 16.58 -15.04
C PRO A 27 13.05 16.91 -13.95
N PRO A 28 12.92 18.17 -13.50
CA PRO A 28 11.94 18.52 -12.47
C PRO A 28 10.57 18.01 -12.94
N PRO A 29 9.99 17.03 -12.26
CA PRO A 29 8.66 16.52 -12.58
C PRO A 29 7.66 17.66 -12.77
N ARG A 30 6.88 17.52 -13.85
CA ARG A 30 5.74 18.39 -14.16
C ARG A 30 4.80 18.38 -12.95
N SER A 31 4.41 19.55 -12.45
CA SER A 31 3.57 19.74 -11.25
C SER A 31 2.40 18.74 -11.17
N ASP A 32 1.73 18.51 -12.29
CA ASP A 32 0.55 17.65 -12.38
C ASP A 32 0.87 16.17 -12.10
N GLN A 33 2.07 15.71 -12.47
CA GLN A 33 2.51 14.32 -12.24
C GLN A 33 2.77 14.08 -10.75
N PHE A 34 3.35 15.07 -10.07
CA PHE A 34 3.56 14.99 -8.62
C PHE A 34 2.26 14.99 -7.84
N GLU A 35 1.31 15.86 -8.20
CA GLU A 35 0.01 15.89 -7.53
C GLU A 35 -0.72 14.55 -7.67
N GLN A 36 -0.65 13.93 -8.84
CA GLN A 36 -1.26 12.63 -9.07
C GLN A 36 -0.60 11.52 -8.23
N ILE A 37 0.74 11.50 -8.19
CA ILE A 37 1.50 10.53 -7.37
C ILE A 37 1.16 10.72 -5.89
N GLN A 38 1.11 11.96 -5.40
CA GLN A 38 0.78 12.27 -4.01
C GLN A 38 -0.65 11.84 -3.65
N ARG A 39 -1.62 12.01 -4.56
CA ARG A 39 -3.00 11.56 -4.35
C ARG A 39 -3.09 10.03 -4.26
N ILE A 40 -2.35 9.30 -5.10
CA ILE A 40 -2.28 7.84 -5.06
C ILE A 40 -1.60 7.36 -3.77
N GLU A 41 -0.50 7.99 -3.39
CA GLU A 41 0.21 7.67 -2.15
C GLU A 41 -0.68 7.89 -0.93
N ALA A 42 -1.36 9.04 -0.84
CA ALA A 42 -2.30 9.34 0.23
C ALA A 42 -3.49 8.36 0.27
N ALA A 43 -4.02 7.97 -0.90
CA ALA A 43 -5.07 6.96 -1.00
C ALA A 43 -4.59 5.59 -0.52
N SER A 44 -3.36 5.21 -0.88
CA SER A 44 -2.75 3.94 -0.49
C SER A 44 -2.47 3.88 1.01
N ALA A 45 -1.93 4.95 1.60
CA ALA A 45 -1.67 5.06 3.03
C ALA A 45 -2.96 4.93 3.84
N ASN A 46 -4.00 5.68 3.46
CA ASN A 46 -5.32 5.56 4.10
C ASN A 46 -5.90 4.14 3.99
N SER A 47 -5.63 3.46 2.86
CA SER A 47 -6.14 2.11 2.63
C SER A 47 -5.45 1.07 3.47
N ILE A 48 -4.14 1.19 3.67
CA ILE A 48 -3.35 0.29 4.50
C ILE A 48 -3.78 0.42 5.97
N ASP A 49 -3.88 1.65 6.47
CA ASP A 49 -4.29 1.90 7.87
C ASP A 49 -5.69 1.37 8.16
N GLY A 50 -6.65 1.65 7.25
CA GLY A 50 -8.02 1.16 7.38
C GLY A 50 -8.11 -0.37 7.28
N PHE A 51 -7.27 -1.01 6.47
CA PHE A 51 -7.24 -2.46 6.33
C PHE A 51 -6.62 -3.13 7.55
N ALA A 52 -5.54 -2.57 8.11
CA ALA A 52 -4.92 -3.06 9.33
C ALA A 52 -5.95 -3.10 10.48
N PHE A 53 -6.69 -2.01 10.68
CA PHE A 53 -7.73 -1.95 11.73
C PHE A 53 -8.86 -2.98 11.52
N PHE A 54 -9.29 -3.18 10.27
CA PHE A 54 -10.26 -4.21 9.93
C PHE A 54 -9.74 -5.62 10.19
N ALA A 55 -8.55 -5.93 9.72
CA ALA A 55 -7.92 -7.23 9.91
C ALA A 55 -7.77 -7.56 11.40
N THR A 56 -7.32 -6.61 12.23
CA THR A 56 -7.23 -6.82 13.68
C THR A 56 -8.59 -7.05 14.33
N SER A 57 -9.63 -6.34 13.87
CA SER A 57 -10.99 -6.50 14.41
C SER A 57 -11.61 -7.85 14.04
N VAL A 58 -11.37 -8.32 12.82
CA VAL A 58 -11.78 -9.66 12.36
C VAL A 58 -11.05 -10.75 13.12
N LEU A 59 -9.73 -10.63 13.28
CA LEU A 59 -8.93 -11.57 14.06
C LEU A 59 -9.40 -11.63 15.51
N PHE A 60 -9.67 -10.49 16.13
CA PHE A 60 -10.22 -10.43 17.48
C PHE A 60 -11.57 -11.17 17.56
N ALA A 61 -12.50 -10.87 16.63
CA ALA A 61 -13.80 -11.52 16.58
C ALA A 61 -13.72 -13.04 16.36
N LEU A 62 -12.72 -13.51 15.59
CA LEU A 62 -12.43 -14.93 15.42
C LEU A 62 -11.93 -15.58 16.72
N VAL A 63 -10.98 -14.93 17.41
CA VAL A 63 -10.43 -15.42 18.69
C VAL A 63 -11.50 -15.47 19.77
N THR A 64 -12.42 -14.50 19.80
CA THR A 64 -13.54 -14.48 20.75
C THR A 64 -14.73 -15.32 20.29
N GLY A 65 -14.67 -16.06 19.18
CA GLY A 65 -15.77 -16.94 18.77
C GLY A 65 -17.09 -16.24 18.38
N VAL A 66 -17.02 -15.04 17.80
CA VAL A 66 -18.22 -14.31 17.32
C VAL A 66 -18.98 -15.15 16.28
N PRO A 67 -20.33 -15.20 16.32
CA PRO A 67 -21.13 -15.93 15.34
C PRO A 67 -20.79 -15.58 13.89
N LYS A 68 -20.59 -16.62 13.06
CA LYS A 68 -20.20 -16.49 11.64
C LYS A 68 -21.11 -15.55 10.85
N GLN A 69 -22.42 -15.56 11.12
CA GLN A 69 -23.38 -14.68 10.43
C GLN A 69 -23.03 -13.19 10.62
N SER A 70 -22.61 -12.80 11.83
CA SER A 70 -22.26 -11.41 12.12
C SER A 70 -20.87 -11.05 11.63
N LEU A 71 -19.95 -12.01 11.64
CA LEU A 71 -18.63 -11.84 11.04
C LEU A 71 -18.73 -11.58 9.53
N ILE A 72 -19.46 -12.43 8.81
CA ILE A 72 -19.67 -12.30 7.35
C ILE A 72 -20.37 -10.99 7.00
N GLY A 73 -21.39 -10.62 7.79
CA GLY A 73 -22.08 -9.33 7.63
C GLY A 73 -21.12 -8.15 7.74
N ALA A 74 -20.33 -8.10 8.82
CA ALA A 74 -19.38 -7.01 9.05
C ALA A 74 -18.27 -6.96 7.97
N CYS A 75 -17.71 -8.11 7.58
CA CYS A 75 -16.72 -8.20 6.51
C CYS A 75 -17.28 -7.72 5.16
N THR A 76 -18.52 -8.10 4.84
CA THR A 76 -19.18 -7.68 3.60
C THR A 76 -19.44 -6.19 3.60
N THR A 77 -19.97 -5.63 4.71
CA THR A 77 -20.18 -4.19 4.86
C THR A 77 -18.89 -3.40 4.71
N TYR A 78 -17.81 -3.84 5.37
CA TYR A 78 -16.49 -3.21 5.23
C TYR A 78 -16.01 -3.22 3.77
N THR A 79 -16.08 -4.38 3.11
CA THR A 79 -15.63 -4.53 1.72
C THR A 79 -16.40 -3.64 0.76
N ILE A 80 -17.74 -3.60 0.88
CA ILE A 80 -18.58 -2.71 0.06
C ILE A 80 -18.22 -1.25 0.33
N ALA A 81 -18.09 -0.84 1.59
CA ALA A 81 -17.72 0.54 1.94
C ALA A 81 -16.37 0.95 1.32
N ARG A 82 -15.40 0.03 1.26
CA ARG A 82 -14.08 0.27 0.67
C ARG A 82 -14.10 0.27 -0.87
N ILE A 83 -14.93 -0.56 -1.50
CA ILE A 83 -15.17 -0.51 -2.95
C ILE A 83 -15.80 0.83 -3.32
N VAL A 84 -16.79 1.29 -2.56
CA VAL A 84 -17.42 2.60 -2.75
C VAL A 84 -16.40 3.72 -2.54
N TYR A 85 -15.60 3.66 -1.48
CA TYR A 85 -14.52 4.62 -1.23
C TYR A 85 -13.54 4.71 -2.43
N GLY A 86 -13.09 3.56 -2.94
CA GLY A 86 -12.16 3.48 -4.06
C GLY A 86 -12.78 3.96 -5.39
N ALA A 87 -14.01 3.54 -5.69
CA ALA A 87 -14.72 3.96 -6.90
C ALA A 87 -14.92 5.47 -6.93
N VAL A 88 -15.29 6.05 -5.79
CA VAL A 88 -15.39 7.49 -5.59
C VAL A 88 -14.07 8.20 -5.87
N TYR A 89 -12.96 7.62 -5.42
CA TYR A 89 -11.61 8.17 -5.62
C TYR A 89 -11.16 8.15 -7.09
N VAL A 90 -11.59 7.14 -7.85
CA VAL A 90 -11.19 6.94 -9.26
C VAL A 90 -12.08 7.71 -10.24
N PHE A 91 -13.39 7.71 -10.02
CA PHE A 91 -14.33 8.20 -11.04
C PHE A 91 -14.71 9.67 -10.91
N ILE A 92 -14.48 10.33 -9.77
CA ILE A 92 -15.11 11.63 -9.53
C ILE A 92 -14.13 12.70 -9.01
N SER A 93 -13.90 13.69 -9.87
CA SER A 93 -13.02 14.83 -9.65
C SER A 93 -13.84 16.05 -9.19
N HIS A 94 -13.58 16.57 -7.98
CA HIS A 94 -14.04 17.82 -7.34
C HIS A 94 -15.28 17.88 -6.41
N ASP A 95 -15.05 18.65 -5.33
CA ASP A 95 -15.84 19.29 -4.26
C ASP A 95 -16.98 18.57 -3.53
N VAL A 96 -17.75 17.68 -4.16
CA VAL A 96 -18.90 17.05 -3.49
C VAL A 96 -18.47 15.91 -2.54
N TYR A 97 -17.20 15.53 -2.54
CA TYR A 97 -16.70 14.26 -1.99
C TYR A 97 -16.00 14.31 -0.63
N SER A 98 -15.84 15.49 -0.02
CA SER A 98 -15.35 15.58 1.37
C SER A 98 -16.27 14.80 2.32
N GLN A 99 -17.59 14.88 2.09
CA GLN A 99 -18.62 14.21 2.90
C GLN A 99 -18.65 12.70 2.67
N LEU A 100 -18.58 12.25 1.41
CA LEU A 100 -18.67 10.82 1.09
C LEU A 100 -17.43 10.04 1.54
N ARG A 101 -16.25 10.67 1.50
CA ARG A 101 -15.01 10.17 2.12
C ARG A 101 -15.19 9.97 3.63
N GLY A 102 -15.85 10.90 4.30
CA GLY A 102 -16.18 10.80 5.72
C GLY A 102 -17.16 9.66 6.00
N ILE A 103 -18.27 9.57 5.25
CA ILE A 103 -19.30 8.55 5.44
C ILE A 103 -18.72 7.15 5.24
N SER A 104 -18.01 6.91 4.14
CA SER A 104 -17.38 5.61 3.85
C SER A 104 -16.31 5.23 4.87
N PHE A 105 -15.54 6.21 5.36
CA PHE A 105 -14.62 6.01 6.48
C PHE A 105 -15.37 5.61 7.77
N TRP A 106 -16.42 6.33 8.14
CA TRP A 106 -17.21 6.02 9.34
C TRP A 106 -17.92 4.68 9.26
N VAL A 107 -18.46 4.30 8.10
CA VAL A 107 -19.11 3.00 7.89
C VAL A 107 -18.10 1.85 8.05
N GLY A 108 -16.90 1.99 7.47
CA GLY A 108 -15.82 1.01 7.65
C GLY A 108 -15.41 0.86 9.12
N ASN A 109 -15.18 1.98 9.81
CA ASN A 109 -14.82 1.97 11.23
C ASN A 109 -15.96 1.44 12.12
N ALA A 110 -17.22 1.76 11.82
CA ALA A 110 -18.37 1.27 12.55
C ALA A 110 -18.49 -0.26 12.46
N SER A 111 -18.20 -0.86 11.30
CA SER A 111 -18.19 -2.32 11.15
C SER A 111 -17.10 -2.99 12.00
N CYS A 112 -15.92 -2.36 12.12
CA CYS A 112 -14.82 -2.83 12.95
C CYS A 112 -15.14 -2.71 14.44
N LEU A 113 -15.66 -1.55 14.86
CA LEU A 113 -16.11 -1.31 16.23
C LEU A 113 -17.26 -2.25 16.63
N TYR A 114 -18.16 -2.58 15.70
CA TYR A 114 -19.21 -3.57 15.92
C TYR A 114 -18.63 -4.96 16.21
N LEU A 115 -17.62 -5.39 15.45
CA LEU A 115 -16.93 -6.67 15.70
C LEU A 115 -16.20 -6.68 17.05
N LEU A 116 -15.48 -5.61 17.39
CA LEU A 116 -14.80 -5.47 18.68
C LEU A 116 -15.80 -5.47 19.85
N TRP A 117 -16.88 -4.71 19.75
CA TRP A 117 -17.94 -4.65 20.76
C TRP A 117 -18.61 -6.01 20.95
N LYS A 118 -18.89 -6.71 19.85
CA LYS A 118 -19.53 -8.03 19.88
C LYS A 118 -18.60 -9.08 20.48
N GLY A 119 -17.32 -9.09 20.11
CA GLY A 119 -16.32 -9.97 20.72
C GLY A 119 -16.10 -9.68 22.20
N GLY A 120 -16.11 -8.41 22.62
CA GLY A 120 -15.93 -8.01 24.01
C GLY A 120 -17.13 -8.25 24.92
N ARG A 121 -18.36 -8.29 24.38
CA ARG A 121 -19.59 -8.54 25.16
C ARG A 121 -19.95 -10.00 25.38
N GLY A 122 -19.33 -10.91 24.64
CA GLY A 122 -19.73 -12.30 24.67
C GLY A 122 -19.15 -13.03 23.48
N GLY A 123 -17.85 -13.33 23.57
CA GLY A 123 -17.42 -14.62 23.09
C GLY A 123 -18.08 -15.71 23.93
N TYR A 124 -18.68 -16.70 23.27
CA TYR A 124 -19.19 -17.89 23.95
C TYR A 124 -18.01 -18.73 24.44
#